data_AF-A0A142Y9H1-F1
#
_entry.id   AF-A0A142Y9H1-F1
#
_cell.length_a   1.000
_cell.length_b   1.000
_cell.length_c   1.000
_cell.angle_alpha   90.00
_cell.angle_beta   90.00
_cell.angle_gamma   90.00
#
_symmetry.space_group_name_H-M   'P 1'
#
loop_
_entity.id
_entity.type
_entity.pdbx_description
1 polymer ?
#
loop_
_entity_poly.entity_id
_entity_poly.type
_entity_poly.pdbx_seq_one_letter_code
_entity_poly.pdbx_strand_id
1 'polypeptide(L)'
;MRIGIGLLGILAALTTARADAGTHVVTFGGGPPSHNQISLERNVAYFQRVLSKLGLGGIRHDIYFGDGGAGPSVQHRMPEGDEQRLARALGLILFNDDDGDLRYSTVDIPGLVGPSSVANLDAWFEQVGRALPPGERLFFYFTGHGGPDPKGGDQPRNTSLVMPGTPNAYTVDRLARQLDAMSPDVDVTLVMVQCYSGGFANVIYNEGDPDKGFAPNPRAGFFSTIASRTAAGCTPDISEEDYHEFSTSFFEALAGETRTGKPVVRPDFDGDGRTSYAEAFAHVLLSSDTIDIPTTTSDRLLRDHSRFALPEDDPDLGLLPQDAPWSAVLAAADPAQKAALEGLSQILGLDGEDRLARAREQARRIDPRRNNGRGRGRNRPANRPDAAQADPPPRREYTAQAPPTGPNAARRSNPAVGRLRAALAERWPELTVPLHPEVPRIVAEQSDAIRRFLEAHPDYPAISGRLSRRPAPLGDDPERTWVKYQRLLERADTVILAANLPKTGDPEALGVLRRLLELESRTLAPGS
;
A
#
# COMPACT_ATOMS: atom_id res chain seq x y z
N MET A 1 -68.58 36.50 34.63
CA MET A 1 -67.39 36.61 33.76
C MET A 1 -66.23 35.93 34.45
N ARG A 2 -65.77 34.79 33.91
CA ARG A 2 -64.63 34.00 34.39
C ARG A 2 -63.44 34.33 33.50
N ILE A 3 -62.31 34.71 34.07
CA ILE A 3 -61.04 34.87 33.34
C ILE A 3 -60.12 33.75 33.83
N GLY A 4 -59.89 32.76 32.97
CA GLY A 4 -58.92 31.70 33.19
C GLY A 4 -57.55 32.13 32.67
N ILE A 5 -56.53 32.00 33.51
CA ILE A 5 -55.12 32.20 33.14
C ILE A 5 -54.60 30.86 32.64
N GLY A 6 -54.31 30.78 31.33
CA GLY A 6 -53.62 29.64 30.71
C GLY A 6 -52.12 29.89 30.70
N LEU A 7 -51.36 29.04 31.40
CA LEU A 7 -49.91 28.92 31.26
C LEU A 7 -49.62 28.18 29.94
N LEU A 8 -49.04 28.87 28.95
CA LEU A 8 -48.40 28.22 27.80
C LEU A 8 -46.93 27.98 28.15
N GLY A 9 -46.57 26.72 28.40
CA GLY A 9 -45.17 26.30 28.47
C GLY A 9 -44.59 26.18 27.05
N ILE A 10 -43.59 27.01 26.73
CA ILE A 10 -42.80 26.86 25.52
C ILE A 10 -41.74 25.79 25.79
N LEU A 11 -41.94 24.59 25.23
CA LEU A 11 -40.89 23.57 25.11
C LEU A 11 -39.97 24.01 23.96
N ALA A 12 -38.84 24.61 24.28
CA ALA A 12 -37.77 24.83 23.30
C ALA A 12 -37.07 23.48 23.04
N ALA A 13 -37.44 22.82 21.94
CA ALA A 13 -36.67 21.70 21.42
C ALA A 13 -35.31 22.23 20.95
N LEU A 14 -34.29 22.05 21.78
CA LEU A 14 -32.89 22.20 21.38
C LEU A 14 -32.55 21.08 20.40
N THR A 15 -32.85 21.30 19.12
CA THR A 15 -32.20 20.58 18.03
C THR A 15 -30.76 21.06 18.01
N THR A 16 -29.84 20.35 18.67
CA THR A 16 -28.42 20.47 18.41
C THR A 16 -28.20 20.06 16.96
N ALA A 17 -28.16 21.04 16.05
CA ALA A 17 -27.59 20.84 14.74
C ALA A 17 -26.16 20.34 14.99
N ARG A 18 -25.90 19.05 14.73
CA ARG A 18 -24.53 18.58 14.54
C ARG A 18 -23.99 19.43 13.40
N ALA A 19 -23.05 20.32 13.70
CA ALA A 19 -22.23 20.92 12.66
C ALA A 19 -21.67 19.76 11.83
N ASP A 20 -21.74 19.88 10.51
CA ASP A 20 -21.26 18.82 9.63
C ASP A 20 -19.78 18.56 9.96
N ALA A 21 -19.46 17.31 10.26
CA ALA A 21 -18.12 16.93 10.69
C ALA A 21 -17.11 17.28 9.60
N GLY A 22 -16.14 18.16 9.90
CA GLY A 22 -15.08 18.49 8.96
C GLY A 22 -14.19 17.28 8.66
N THR A 23 -13.89 17.06 7.39
CA THR A 23 -12.85 16.09 6.96
C THR A 23 -11.52 16.82 6.80
N HIS A 24 -10.51 16.39 7.55
CA HIS A 24 -9.12 16.81 7.38
C HIS A 24 -8.36 15.72 6.65
N VAL A 25 -7.58 16.12 5.65
CA VAL A 25 -6.73 15.21 4.89
C VAL A 25 -5.27 15.52 5.17
N VAL A 26 -4.48 14.48 5.42
CA VAL A 26 -3.04 14.59 5.44
C VAL A 26 -2.44 13.54 4.52
N THR A 27 -1.45 13.95 3.74
CA THR A 27 -0.71 13.04 2.85
C THR A 27 0.77 13.10 3.14
N PHE A 28 1.37 11.95 3.44
CA PHE A 28 2.81 11.76 3.50
C PHE A 28 3.22 10.86 2.34
N GLY A 29 4.21 11.27 1.54
CA GLY A 29 4.64 10.46 0.42
C GLY A 29 6.09 10.65 -0.01
N GLY A 30 6.48 9.88 -1.02
CA GLY A 30 7.82 9.89 -1.55
C GLY A 30 8.82 9.09 -0.70
N GLY A 31 10.10 9.39 -0.87
CA GLY A 31 11.21 8.73 -0.18
C GLY A 31 12.50 9.57 -0.20
N PRO A 32 13.64 9.00 0.21
CA PRO A 32 14.94 9.63 -0.05
C PRO A 32 15.17 9.74 -1.57
N PRO A 33 16.01 10.67 -2.07
CA PRO A 33 16.20 10.88 -3.51
C PRO A 33 16.47 9.60 -4.31
N SER A 34 17.24 8.66 -3.77
CA SER A 34 17.52 7.36 -4.41
C SER A 34 16.29 6.50 -4.68
N HIS A 35 15.18 6.75 -3.99
CA HIS A 35 13.92 6.02 -4.04
C HIS A 35 12.71 6.98 -3.99
N ASN A 36 12.80 8.16 -4.60
CA ASN A 36 11.69 9.12 -4.61
C ASN A 36 11.09 9.19 -6.03
N GLN A 37 10.45 8.10 -6.46
CA GLN A 37 10.00 7.96 -7.85
C GLN A 37 8.85 8.90 -8.21
N ILE A 38 8.82 9.32 -9.48
CA ILE A 38 7.75 10.16 -10.03
C ILE A 38 6.35 9.54 -9.91
N SER A 39 6.23 8.20 -9.91
CA SER A 39 4.93 7.55 -9.68
C SER A 39 4.31 7.93 -8.32
N LEU A 40 5.13 8.10 -7.28
CA LEU A 40 4.68 8.52 -5.96
C LEU A 40 4.18 9.96 -5.96
N GLU A 41 4.88 10.86 -6.66
CA GLU A 41 4.45 12.25 -6.84
C GLU A 41 3.10 12.31 -7.57
N ARG A 42 2.96 11.54 -8.65
CA ARG A 42 1.73 11.48 -9.44
C ARG A 42 0.57 10.80 -8.70
N ASN A 43 0.83 9.96 -7.71
CA ASN A 43 -0.21 9.44 -6.81
C ASN A 43 -0.80 10.54 -5.92
N VAL A 44 0.03 11.46 -5.41
CA VAL A 44 -0.45 12.62 -4.63
C VAL A 44 -1.26 13.57 -5.51
N ALA A 45 -0.74 13.89 -6.70
CA ALA A 45 -1.45 14.73 -7.66
C ALA A 45 -2.78 14.10 -8.11
N TYR A 46 -2.82 12.78 -8.30
CA TYR A 46 -4.06 12.08 -8.62
C TYR A 46 -5.07 12.17 -7.47
N PHE A 47 -4.64 11.99 -6.23
CA PHE A 47 -5.53 12.11 -5.08
C PHE A 47 -6.12 13.53 -4.92
N GLN A 48 -5.34 14.59 -5.22
CA GLN A 48 -5.89 15.96 -5.27
C GLN A 48 -7.00 16.12 -6.32
N ARG A 49 -6.86 15.48 -7.50
CA ARG A 49 -7.92 15.45 -8.53
C ARG A 49 -9.16 14.71 -8.04
N VAL A 50 -8.97 13.57 -7.36
CA VAL A 50 -10.05 12.77 -6.76
C VAL A 50 -10.83 13.60 -5.74
N LEU A 51 -10.14 14.28 -4.82
CA LEU A 51 -10.78 15.19 -3.86
C LEU A 51 -11.56 16.30 -4.58
N SER A 52 -10.95 16.94 -5.57
CA SER A 52 -11.62 18.00 -6.35
C SER A 52 -12.90 17.49 -7.03
N LYS A 53 -12.84 16.31 -7.64
CA LYS A 53 -13.97 15.69 -8.34
C LYS A 53 -15.11 15.29 -7.41
N LEU A 54 -14.77 14.92 -6.17
CA LEU A 54 -15.73 14.63 -5.11
C LEU A 54 -16.26 15.89 -4.40
N GLY A 55 -15.95 17.10 -4.89
CA GLY A 55 -16.37 18.36 -4.28
C GLY A 55 -15.58 18.74 -3.02
N LEU A 56 -14.47 18.05 -2.77
CA LEU A 56 -13.61 18.21 -1.59
C LEU A 56 -12.32 19.00 -1.88
N GLY A 57 -12.19 19.63 -3.05
CA GLY A 57 -10.97 20.39 -3.40
C GLY A 57 -10.66 21.60 -2.50
N GLY A 58 -11.64 22.05 -1.70
CA GLY A 58 -11.47 23.17 -0.76
C GLY A 58 -11.22 22.75 0.69
N ILE A 59 -11.18 21.46 1.01
CA ILE A 59 -10.90 21.01 2.38
C ILE A 59 -9.42 21.20 2.72
N ARG A 60 -9.11 21.24 4.01
CA ARG A 60 -7.72 21.27 4.47
C ARG A 60 -7.03 19.97 4.06
N HIS A 61 -6.00 20.09 3.22
CA HIS A 61 -5.16 19.00 2.77
C HIS A 61 -3.68 19.36 3.02
N ASP A 62 -3.12 18.84 4.11
CA ASP A 62 -1.71 19.05 4.45
C ASP A 62 -0.85 17.99 3.73
N ILE A 63 0.06 18.42 2.84
CA ILE A 63 0.84 17.52 2.00
C ILE A 63 2.33 17.61 2.33
N TYR A 64 2.94 16.48 2.66
CA TYR A 64 4.37 16.33 2.88
C TYR A 64 4.93 15.31 1.90
N PHE A 65 5.99 15.66 1.17
CA PHE A 65 6.52 14.80 0.11
C PHE A 65 8.03 14.89 -0.01
N GLY A 66 8.69 13.72 -0.08
CA GLY A 66 10.13 13.61 -0.32
C GLY A 66 10.94 14.56 0.57
N ASP A 67 11.95 15.23 -0.02
CA ASP A 67 12.78 16.23 0.64
C ASP A 67 12.14 17.63 0.74
N GLY A 68 10.84 17.76 0.42
CA GLY A 68 10.11 19.02 0.50
C GLY A 68 10.49 20.03 -0.59
N GLY A 69 11.09 19.56 -1.69
CA GLY A 69 11.53 20.43 -2.79
C GLY A 69 12.85 21.17 -2.52
N ALA A 70 13.66 20.70 -1.56
CA ALA A 70 14.97 21.27 -1.26
C ALA A 70 15.94 21.18 -2.45
N GLY A 71 15.77 20.18 -3.31
CA GLY A 71 16.49 20.07 -4.57
C GLY A 71 15.79 19.14 -5.57
N PRO A 72 16.48 18.81 -6.67
CA PRO A 72 16.01 17.80 -7.60
C PRO A 72 16.10 16.43 -6.93
N SER A 73 14.97 15.93 -6.43
CA SER A 73 14.90 14.67 -5.68
C SER A 73 13.95 13.67 -6.31
N VAL A 74 13.07 14.07 -7.24
CA VAL A 74 12.08 13.19 -7.85
C VAL A 74 12.71 12.44 -9.03
N GLN A 75 12.82 11.12 -8.87
CA GLN A 75 13.45 10.22 -9.82
C GLN A 75 12.47 9.86 -10.95
N HIS A 76 12.86 10.13 -12.18
CA HIS A 76 12.13 9.77 -13.40
C HIS A 76 13.06 9.29 -14.50
N ARG A 77 12.59 8.45 -15.42
CA ARG A 77 13.33 8.06 -16.61
C ARG A 77 13.18 9.10 -17.72
N MET A 78 14.20 9.19 -18.57
CA MET A 78 14.07 9.89 -19.85
C MET A 78 12.94 9.28 -20.70
N PRO A 79 12.27 10.09 -21.54
CA PRO A 79 11.32 9.57 -22.52
C PRO A 79 11.94 8.51 -23.44
N GLU A 80 11.12 7.55 -23.88
CA GLU A 80 11.58 6.51 -24.78
C GLU A 80 12.15 7.10 -26.08
N GLY A 81 13.37 6.70 -26.45
CA GLY A 81 14.04 7.23 -27.63
C GLY A 81 15.51 6.84 -27.73
N ASP A 82 16.20 7.38 -28.75
CA ASP A 82 17.63 7.12 -28.98
C ASP A 82 18.50 7.64 -27.83
N GLU A 83 18.17 8.79 -27.27
CA GLU A 83 18.93 9.38 -26.16
C GLU A 83 18.85 8.53 -24.90
N GLN A 84 17.65 8.03 -24.57
CA GLN A 84 17.47 7.10 -23.45
C GLN A 84 18.29 5.82 -23.68
N ARG A 85 18.18 5.20 -24.86
CA ARG A 85 18.95 3.99 -25.19
C ARG A 85 20.45 4.21 -25.05
N LEU A 86 20.95 5.35 -25.54
CA LEU A 86 22.35 5.72 -25.41
C LEU A 86 22.76 5.92 -23.94
N ALA A 87 21.96 6.63 -23.14
CA ALA A 87 22.23 6.85 -21.73
C ALA A 87 22.31 5.53 -20.95
N ARG A 88 21.36 4.61 -21.19
CA ARG A 88 21.40 3.25 -20.62
C ARG A 88 22.61 2.44 -21.09
N ALA A 89 22.96 2.54 -22.38
CA ALA A 89 24.13 1.86 -22.93
C ALA A 89 25.42 2.33 -22.25
N LEU A 90 25.60 3.65 -22.12
CA LEU A 90 26.76 4.24 -21.46
C LEU A 90 26.79 3.86 -19.98
N GLY A 91 25.67 3.92 -19.27
CA GLY A 91 25.55 3.42 -17.90
C GLY A 91 26.04 1.98 -17.78
N LEU A 92 25.51 1.08 -18.62
CA LEU A 92 25.82 -0.34 -18.57
C LEU A 92 27.29 -0.61 -18.94
N ILE A 93 27.84 0.10 -19.92
CA ILE A 93 29.23 -0.10 -20.39
C ILE A 93 30.26 0.47 -19.41
N LEU A 94 30.01 1.65 -18.87
CA LEU A 94 30.97 2.40 -18.06
C LEU A 94 30.85 2.07 -16.56
N PHE A 95 29.64 1.72 -16.10
CA PHE A 95 29.35 1.54 -14.67
C PHE A 95 28.68 0.20 -14.35
N ASN A 96 28.40 -0.64 -15.37
CA ASN A 96 27.65 -1.89 -15.20
C ASN A 96 26.26 -1.66 -14.57
N ASP A 97 25.66 -0.53 -14.91
CA ASP A 97 24.38 -0.04 -14.41
C ASP A 97 23.49 0.46 -15.56
N ASP A 98 22.37 -0.20 -15.83
CA ASP A 98 21.48 0.17 -16.93
C ASP A 98 20.45 1.25 -16.58
N ASP A 99 20.60 1.93 -15.44
CA ASP A 99 19.81 3.08 -15.00
C ASP A 99 20.42 4.44 -15.37
N GLY A 100 21.33 4.48 -16.36
CA GLY A 100 21.93 5.73 -16.87
C GLY A 100 20.95 6.76 -17.45
N ASP A 101 19.71 6.34 -17.72
CA ASP A 101 18.61 7.20 -18.16
C ASP A 101 17.79 7.83 -17.01
N LEU A 102 18.11 7.54 -15.75
CA LEU A 102 17.46 8.21 -14.63
C LEU A 102 17.84 9.69 -14.57
N ARG A 103 16.85 10.52 -14.27
CA ARG A 103 16.95 11.96 -14.08
C ARG A 103 16.22 12.34 -12.79
N TYR A 104 16.56 13.52 -12.29
CA TYR A 104 15.99 14.05 -11.05
C TYR A 104 15.36 15.41 -11.33
N SER A 105 14.11 15.58 -10.95
CA SER A 105 13.38 16.85 -11.00
C SER A 105 13.06 17.34 -9.59
N THR A 106 12.77 18.63 -9.46
CA THR A 106 12.18 19.18 -8.24
C THR A 106 10.75 18.66 -8.07
N VAL A 107 10.30 18.58 -6.83
CA VAL A 107 8.91 18.19 -6.50
C VAL A 107 7.92 19.16 -7.15
N ASP A 108 6.94 18.61 -7.85
CA ASP A 108 5.85 19.33 -8.53
C ASP A 108 4.50 18.93 -7.95
N ILE A 109 4.21 19.42 -6.74
CA ILE A 109 2.94 19.20 -6.03
C ILE A 109 2.39 20.54 -5.52
N PRO A 110 1.23 21.00 -6.02
CA PRO A 110 0.59 22.20 -5.50
C PRO A 110 0.24 22.06 -4.01
N GLY A 111 0.49 23.11 -3.23
CA GLY A 111 0.14 23.13 -1.80
C GLY A 111 1.06 22.29 -0.91
N LEU A 112 2.25 21.93 -1.38
CA LEU A 112 3.25 21.22 -0.56
C LEU A 112 3.58 22.01 0.71
N VAL A 113 3.42 21.37 1.87
CA VAL A 113 3.72 21.94 3.20
C VAL A 113 5.20 21.78 3.54
N GLY A 114 5.81 20.64 3.21
CA GLY A 114 7.23 20.41 3.48
C GLY A 114 7.71 18.98 3.22
N PRO A 115 8.89 18.60 3.74
CA PRO A 115 9.42 17.25 3.57
C PRO A 115 8.61 16.20 4.32
N SER A 116 8.51 15.00 3.74
CA SER A 116 7.90 13.82 4.36
C SER A 116 8.84 13.20 5.40
N SER A 117 9.30 13.99 6.37
CA SER A 117 10.28 13.55 7.37
C SER A 117 9.59 13.02 8.63
N VAL A 118 10.31 12.21 9.41
CA VAL A 118 9.84 11.77 10.75
C VAL A 118 9.47 12.97 11.63
N ALA A 119 10.30 14.01 11.63
CA ALA A 119 10.07 15.21 12.43
C ALA A 119 8.78 15.94 12.03
N ASN A 120 8.50 16.05 10.73
CA ASN A 120 7.27 16.70 10.26
C ASN A 120 6.02 15.87 10.53
N LEU A 121 6.12 14.54 10.47
CA LEU A 121 5.00 13.68 10.81
C LEU A 121 4.66 13.79 12.30
N ASP A 122 5.67 13.74 13.19
CA ASP A 122 5.45 13.99 14.63
C ASP A 122 4.87 15.38 14.89
N ALA A 123 5.45 16.42 14.27
CA ALA A 123 5.00 17.80 14.45
C ALA A 123 3.57 18.00 13.94
N TRP A 124 3.18 17.35 12.84
CA TRP A 124 1.82 17.42 12.32
C TRP A 124 0.82 16.82 13.31
N PHE A 125 1.10 15.64 13.88
CA PHE A 125 0.21 15.08 14.91
C PHE A 125 0.18 15.93 16.17
N GLU A 126 1.33 16.47 16.60
CA GLU A 126 1.41 17.34 17.78
C GLU A 126 0.59 18.64 17.62
N GLN A 127 0.68 19.29 16.47
CA GLN A 127 0.09 20.61 16.23
C GLN A 127 -1.33 20.56 15.67
N VAL A 128 -1.61 19.56 14.82
CA VAL A 128 -2.85 19.45 14.06
C VAL A 128 -3.68 18.28 14.58
N GLY A 129 -3.10 17.07 14.55
CA GLY A 129 -3.83 15.85 14.91
C GLY A 129 -4.45 15.88 16.31
N ARG A 130 -3.69 16.34 17.31
CA ARG A 130 -4.16 16.49 18.70
C ARG A 130 -5.14 17.63 18.90
N ALA A 131 -5.16 18.61 17.98
CA ALA A 131 -6.04 19.76 18.05
C ALA A 131 -7.37 19.56 17.32
N LEU A 132 -7.56 18.44 16.60
CA LEU A 132 -8.80 18.13 15.91
C LEU A 132 -9.98 18.02 16.90
N PRO A 133 -11.05 18.83 16.71
CA PRO A 133 -12.25 18.76 17.53
C PRO A 133 -12.92 17.38 17.53
N PRO A 134 -13.55 16.97 18.66
CA PRO A 134 -14.47 15.84 18.71
C PRO A 134 -15.51 15.89 17.59
N GLY A 135 -15.74 14.75 16.94
CA GLY A 135 -16.68 14.58 15.83
C GLY A 135 -16.09 14.83 14.44
N GLU A 136 -14.87 15.38 14.32
CA GLU A 136 -14.19 15.51 13.04
C GLU A 136 -13.59 14.19 12.53
N ARG A 137 -13.21 14.19 11.25
CA ARG A 137 -12.66 13.02 10.57
C ARG A 137 -11.26 13.31 10.07
N LEU A 138 -10.35 12.36 10.27
CA LEU A 138 -9.01 12.38 9.69
C LEU A 138 -8.91 11.31 8.58
N PHE A 139 -8.58 11.73 7.37
CA PHE A 139 -8.13 10.85 6.31
C PHE A 139 -6.61 10.93 6.16
N PHE A 140 -5.91 9.90 6.62
CA PHE A 140 -4.46 9.77 6.52
C PHE A 140 -4.09 8.94 5.29
N TYR A 141 -3.40 9.55 4.34
CA TYR A 141 -2.91 8.87 3.13
C TYR A 141 -1.39 8.77 3.14
N PHE A 142 -0.87 7.55 3.00
CA PHE A 142 0.56 7.32 2.77
C PHE A 142 0.80 6.70 1.40
N THR A 143 1.70 7.30 0.62
CA THR A 143 2.12 6.77 -0.69
C THR A 143 3.64 6.85 -0.84
N GLY A 144 4.31 5.74 -0.60
CA GLY A 144 5.76 5.72 -0.52
C GLY A 144 6.34 4.35 -0.27
N HIS A 145 7.51 4.32 0.34
CA HIS A 145 8.23 3.09 0.61
C HIS A 145 7.94 2.53 1.99
N GLY A 146 8.05 1.22 2.11
CA GLY A 146 7.86 0.50 3.37
C GLY A 146 8.99 -0.48 3.62
N GLY A 147 9.33 -0.65 4.89
CA GLY A 147 10.32 -1.60 5.38
C GLY A 147 9.71 -2.62 6.35
N PRO A 148 10.31 -3.81 6.47
CA PRO A 148 9.96 -4.74 7.55
C PRO A 148 10.32 -4.14 8.92
N ASP A 149 10.08 -4.89 10.00
CA ASP A 149 10.54 -4.51 11.34
C ASP A 149 12.05 -4.19 11.34
N PRO A 150 12.45 -2.93 11.62
CA PRO A 150 13.86 -2.54 11.59
C PRO A 150 14.71 -3.24 12.65
N LYS A 151 14.09 -3.83 13.69
CA LYS A 151 14.79 -4.57 14.76
C LYS A 151 15.07 -6.04 14.41
N GLY A 152 14.64 -6.51 13.23
CA GLY A 152 15.05 -7.82 12.73
C GLY A 152 14.21 -9.01 13.22
N GLY A 153 12.95 -8.81 13.60
CA GLY A 153 11.95 -9.88 13.65
C GLY A 153 11.32 -10.18 15.02
N ASP A 154 11.72 -9.49 16.09
CA ASP A 154 11.10 -9.64 17.42
C ASP A 154 9.64 -9.15 17.42
N GLN A 155 9.30 -8.20 16.53
CA GLN A 155 7.94 -7.70 16.33
C GLN A 155 7.62 -7.67 14.83
N PRO A 156 7.26 -8.81 14.21
CA PRO A 156 7.13 -8.94 12.76
C PRO A 156 6.05 -8.04 12.13
N ARG A 157 5.21 -7.39 12.95
CA ARG A 157 4.19 -6.43 12.53
C ARG A 157 4.51 -4.98 12.84
N ASN A 158 5.61 -4.69 13.55
CA ASN A 158 6.09 -3.32 13.76
C ASN A 158 6.89 -2.83 12.54
N THR A 159 6.27 -2.91 11.36
CA THR A 159 6.83 -2.50 10.07
C THR A 159 7.02 -0.98 10.04
N SER A 160 7.61 -0.44 8.97
CA SER A 160 7.98 0.97 8.91
C SER A 160 7.59 1.64 7.59
N LEU A 161 7.26 2.93 7.68
CA LEU A 161 7.32 3.88 6.58
C LEU A 161 8.78 4.25 6.37
N VAL A 162 9.26 4.20 5.14
CA VAL A 162 10.61 4.69 4.80
C VAL A 162 10.52 6.18 4.53
N MET A 163 11.28 6.95 5.30
CA MET A 163 11.25 8.41 5.29
C MET A 163 12.60 8.97 4.83
N PRO A 164 12.64 10.12 4.13
CA PRO A 164 13.86 10.87 3.90
C PRO A 164 14.52 11.35 5.21
N GLY A 165 15.84 11.50 5.18
CA GLY A 165 16.64 12.07 6.27
C GLY A 165 17.05 11.05 7.33
N THR A 166 17.38 11.54 8.52
CA THR A 166 17.70 10.71 9.70
C THR A 166 16.90 11.23 10.89
N PRO A 167 16.09 10.38 11.56
CA PRO A 167 15.82 8.97 11.24
C PRO A 167 15.07 8.78 9.90
N ASN A 168 15.32 7.65 9.24
CA ASN A 168 14.78 7.31 7.92
C ASN A 168 13.62 6.29 7.96
N ALA A 169 13.07 6.04 9.14
CA ALA A 169 12.01 5.06 9.36
C ALA A 169 11.01 5.56 10.38
N TYR A 170 9.72 5.34 10.11
CA TYR A 170 8.62 5.63 11.02
C TYR A 170 7.79 4.36 11.25
N THR A 171 7.84 3.81 12.46
CA THR A 171 7.31 2.48 12.79
C THR A 171 5.83 2.49 13.17
N VAL A 172 5.17 1.32 13.08
CA VAL A 172 3.75 1.14 13.47
C VAL A 172 3.50 1.60 14.91
N ASP A 173 4.34 1.20 15.85
CA ASP A 173 4.19 1.55 17.27
C ASP A 173 4.26 3.06 17.51
N ARG A 174 5.10 3.77 16.76
CA ARG A 174 5.21 5.22 16.80
C ARG A 174 3.98 5.89 16.21
N LEU A 175 3.45 5.39 15.09
CA LEU A 175 2.20 5.92 14.53
C LEU A 175 1.02 5.68 15.46
N ALA A 176 0.90 4.47 16.00
CA ALA A 176 -0.15 4.13 16.94
C ALA A 176 -0.12 5.05 18.16
N ARG A 177 1.06 5.33 18.74
CA ARG A 177 1.20 6.30 19.85
C ARG A 177 0.76 7.72 19.49
N GLN A 178 0.95 8.17 18.25
CA GLN A 178 0.40 9.47 17.82
C GLN A 178 -1.12 9.43 17.75
N LEU A 179 -1.69 8.36 17.20
CA LEU A 179 -3.13 8.16 17.10
C LEU A 179 -3.79 8.00 18.48
N ASP A 180 -3.13 7.33 19.43
CA ASP A 180 -3.59 7.16 20.81
C ASP A 180 -3.68 8.50 21.57
N ALA A 181 -2.86 9.48 21.17
CA ALA A 181 -2.85 10.81 21.77
C ALA A 181 -3.93 11.75 21.20
N MET A 182 -4.68 11.32 20.18
CA MET A 182 -5.79 12.09 19.60
C MET A 182 -7.07 11.93 20.43
N SER A 183 -8.03 12.83 20.23
CA SER A 183 -9.36 12.70 20.83
C SER A 183 -10.04 11.38 20.41
N PRO A 184 -10.63 10.61 21.34
CA PRO A 184 -11.34 9.36 21.04
C PRO A 184 -12.58 9.55 20.15
N ASP A 185 -13.06 10.79 20.05
CA ASP A 185 -14.22 11.16 19.22
C ASP A 185 -13.82 11.62 17.80
N VAL A 186 -12.55 11.50 17.42
CA VAL A 186 -12.09 11.74 16.04
C VAL A 186 -12.01 10.40 15.32
N ASP A 187 -12.74 10.30 14.21
CA ASP A 187 -12.74 9.11 13.38
C ASP A 187 -11.55 9.14 12.41
N VAL A 188 -10.76 8.06 12.37
CA VAL A 188 -9.57 7.98 11.52
C VAL A 188 -9.76 6.94 10.41
N THR A 189 -9.52 7.35 9.17
CA THR A 189 -9.39 6.47 8.01
C THR A 189 -7.96 6.53 7.49
N LEU A 190 -7.28 5.38 7.40
CA LEU A 190 -5.94 5.26 6.84
C LEU A 190 -6.01 4.57 5.48
N VAL A 191 -5.37 5.16 4.47
CA VAL A 191 -5.06 4.48 3.20
C VAL A 191 -3.54 4.46 3.07
N MET A 192 -2.96 3.27 3.03
CA MET A 192 -1.50 3.12 3.12
C MET A 192 -0.99 2.21 2.00
N VAL A 193 -0.28 2.82 1.06
CA VAL A 193 0.31 2.18 -0.11
C VAL A 193 1.81 2.13 0.03
N GLN A 194 2.29 0.98 0.49
CA GLN A 194 3.71 0.65 0.59
C GLN A 194 3.91 -0.85 0.82
N CYS A 195 5.14 -1.32 0.66
CA CYS A 195 5.54 -2.67 1.11
C CYS A 195 5.25 -2.85 2.61
N TYR A 196 4.80 -4.03 3.02
CA TYR A 196 4.54 -4.39 4.43
C TYR A 196 3.47 -3.53 5.13
N SER A 197 2.61 -2.85 4.36
CA SER A 197 1.59 -1.92 4.86
C SER A 197 0.61 -2.56 5.85
N GLY A 198 0.25 -3.84 5.67
CA GLY A 198 -0.62 -4.56 6.60
C GLY A 198 -0.05 -4.76 8.01
N GLY A 199 1.22 -4.41 8.27
CA GLY A 199 1.74 -4.29 9.64
C GLY A 199 1.04 -3.16 10.41
N PHE A 200 0.72 -2.07 9.71
CA PHE A 200 -0.01 -0.93 10.26
C PHE A 200 -1.46 -1.25 10.62
N ALA A 201 -2.01 -2.41 10.23
CA ALA A 201 -3.32 -2.83 10.72
C ALA A 201 -3.35 -3.04 12.24
N ASN A 202 -2.19 -3.23 12.87
CA ASN A 202 -2.06 -3.26 14.33
C ASN A 202 -2.42 -1.92 14.99
N VAL A 203 -2.60 -0.82 14.25
CA VAL A 203 -3.05 0.43 14.85
C VAL A 203 -4.35 0.22 15.63
N ILE A 204 -5.22 -0.75 15.36
CA ILE A 204 -6.42 -0.99 16.21
C ILE A 204 -6.13 -1.27 17.70
N TYR A 205 -4.89 -1.53 18.08
CA TYR A 205 -4.46 -1.77 19.46
C TYR A 205 -3.69 -0.57 20.04
N ASN A 206 -3.70 -0.42 21.37
CA ASN A 206 -2.91 0.60 22.04
C ASN A 206 -1.43 0.41 21.72
N GLU A 207 -0.76 1.49 21.31
CA GLU A 207 0.63 1.51 20.85
C GLU A 207 0.96 0.50 19.74
N GLY A 208 -0.04 -0.03 19.03
CA GLY A 208 0.16 -1.02 17.97
C GLY A 208 0.43 -2.43 18.48
N ASP A 209 0.14 -2.71 19.76
CA ASP A 209 0.47 -3.96 20.44
C ASP A 209 -0.79 -4.70 20.90
N PRO A 210 -1.12 -5.89 20.33
CA PRO A 210 -2.27 -6.69 20.72
C PRO A 210 -2.34 -7.03 22.21
N ASP A 211 -1.18 -7.13 22.88
CA ASP A 211 -1.12 -7.43 24.32
C ASP A 211 -1.54 -6.23 25.20
N LYS A 212 -1.70 -5.03 24.61
CA LYS A 212 -2.13 -3.81 25.30
C LYS A 212 -3.61 -3.47 25.09
N GLY A 213 -4.39 -4.39 24.52
CA GLY A 213 -5.82 -4.22 24.30
C GLY A 213 -6.16 -3.20 23.20
N PHE A 214 -7.46 -3.01 22.95
CA PHE A 214 -7.92 -2.16 21.86
C PHE A 214 -7.72 -0.67 22.15
N ALA A 215 -7.47 0.06 21.07
CA ALA A 215 -7.47 1.50 21.08
C ALA A 215 -8.86 2.06 21.37
N PRO A 216 -8.96 3.16 22.13
CA PRO A 216 -10.24 3.83 22.34
C PRO A 216 -10.74 4.57 21.09
N ASN A 217 -9.82 5.12 20.28
CA ASN A 217 -10.16 5.87 19.06
C ASN A 217 -10.61 4.93 17.93
N PRO A 218 -11.75 5.17 17.27
CA PRO A 218 -12.15 4.46 16.07
C PRO A 218 -11.18 4.73 14.92
N ARG A 219 -10.50 3.68 14.43
CA ARG A 219 -9.53 3.79 13.35
C ARG A 219 -9.61 2.63 12.37
N ALA A 220 -10.07 2.92 11.16
CA ALA A 220 -10.17 1.98 10.05
C ALA A 220 -9.02 2.19 9.07
N GLY A 221 -8.43 1.10 8.57
CA GLY A 221 -7.29 1.15 7.66
C GLY A 221 -7.46 0.24 6.47
N PHE A 222 -6.99 0.70 5.32
CA PHE A 222 -6.91 -0.01 4.05
C PHE A 222 -5.46 -0.05 3.60
N PHE A 223 -4.92 -1.26 3.44
CA PHE A 223 -3.50 -1.49 3.21
C PHE A 223 -3.29 -2.21 1.89
N SER A 224 -2.32 -1.76 1.09
CA SER A 224 -2.00 -2.37 -0.20
C SER A 224 -1.66 -3.86 -0.10
N THR A 225 -1.00 -4.31 0.96
CA THR A 225 -0.57 -5.71 1.10
C THR A 225 -0.46 -6.14 2.56
N ILE A 226 -0.23 -7.43 2.82
CA ILE A 226 -0.02 -7.97 4.18
C ILE A 226 1.38 -7.62 4.74
N ALA A 227 1.52 -7.65 6.06
CA ALA A 227 2.76 -7.25 6.77
C ALA A 227 4.05 -8.01 6.41
N SER A 228 3.96 -9.11 5.67
CA SER A 228 5.11 -9.96 5.29
C SER A 228 5.46 -9.88 3.81
N ARG A 229 4.83 -8.98 3.03
CA ARG A 229 5.00 -8.90 1.59
C ARG A 229 5.35 -7.49 1.11
N THR A 230 6.09 -7.45 0.00
CA THR A 230 6.26 -6.24 -0.79
C THR A 230 4.97 -5.91 -1.54
N ALA A 231 4.83 -4.65 -1.95
CA ALA A 231 3.72 -4.15 -2.76
C ALA A 231 4.22 -3.70 -4.15
N ALA A 232 3.31 -3.59 -5.12
CA ALA A 232 3.57 -2.94 -6.40
C ALA A 232 3.50 -1.40 -6.30
N GLY A 233 3.91 -0.69 -7.36
CA GLY A 233 3.57 0.73 -7.55
C GLY A 233 4.69 1.75 -7.57
N CYS A 234 5.90 1.39 -7.14
CA CYS A 234 7.04 2.31 -7.15
C CYS A 234 7.83 2.15 -8.46
N THR A 235 7.68 3.10 -9.40
CA THR A 235 8.43 3.10 -10.66
C THR A 235 8.88 4.50 -11.08
N PRO A 236 10.13 4.66 -11.57
CA PRO A 236 10.57 5.92 -12.16
C PRO A 236 10.09 6.10 -13.61
N ASP A 237 9.35 5.15 -14.18
CA ASP A 237 8.79 5.27 -15.53
C ASP A 237 7.80 6.46 -15.59
N ILE A 238 7.73 7.20 -16.69
CA ILE A 238 6.92 8.45 -16.78
C ILE A 238 5.51 8.25 -17.34
N SER A 239 5.20 7.05 -17.83
CA SER A 239 3.90 6.72 -18.41
C SER A 239 2.89 6.44 -17.28
N GLU A 240 1.98 7.38 -17.02
CA GLU A 240 0.98 7.21 -15.97
C GLU A 240 0.03 6.03 -16.23
N GLU A 241 -0.17 5.62 -17.49
CA GLU A 241 -1.01 4.47 -17.82
C GLU A 241 -0.47 3.15 -17.23
N ASP A 242 0.84 3.08 -16.98
CA ASP A 242 1.51 1.89 -16.43
C ASP A 242 1.54 1.88 -14.89
N TYR A 243 1.00 2.91 -14.24
CA TYR A 243 1.01 3.02 -12.78
C TYR A 243 -0.13 2.21 -12.16
N HIS A 244 0.15 0.92 -11.95
CA HIS A 244 -0.75 -0.01 -11.28
C HIS A 244 -0.30 -0.26 -9.83
N GLU A 245 -1.13 0.18 -8.89
CA GLU A 245 -0.99 -0.08 -7.45
C GLU A 245 -2.33 0.11 -6.74
N PHE A 246 -2.39 -0.23 -5.45
CA PHE A 246 -3.63 -0.23 -4.66
C PHE A 246 -4.43 1.07 -4.74
N SER A 247 -3.81 2.24 -4.54
CA SER A 247 -4.52 3.51 -4.51
C SER A 247 -5.05 3.95 -5.86
N THR A 248 -4.42 3.55 -6.98
CA THR A 248 -4.99 3.69 -8.32
C THR A 248 -6.40 3.13 -8.32
N SER A 249 -6.58 1.81 -8.19
CA SER A 249 -7.91 1.20 -8.26
C SER A 249 -8.86 1.66 -7.15
N PHE A 250 -8.33 1.95 -5.96
CA PHE A 250 -9.15 2.41 -4.83
C PHE A 250 -9.78 3.79 -5.10
N PHE A 251 -8.97 4.75 -5.56
CA PHE A 251 -9.47 6.10 -5.86
C PHE A 251 -10.25 6.16 -7.16
N GLU A 252 -9.95 5.29 -8.13
CA GLU A 252 -10.74 5.14 -9.36
C GLU A 252 -12.19 4.75 -9.04
N ALA A 253 -12.36 3.82 -8.10
CA ALA A 253 -13.68 3.39 -7.62
C ALA A 253 -14.45 4.56 -7.00
N LEU A 254 -13.80 5.38 -6.16
CA LEU A 254 -14.44 6.54 -5.52
C LEU A 254 -14.78 7.65 -6.54
N ALA A 255 -13.84 7.98 -7.43
CA ALA A 255 -13.96 9.09 -8.37
C ALA A 255 -14.82 8.74 -9.60
N GLY A 256 -15.02 7.46 -9.91
CA GLY A 256 -15.66 7.01 -11.15
C GLY A 256 -14.86 7.33 -12.40
N GLU A 257 -13.53 7.43 -12.30
CA GLU A 257 -12.63 7.59 -13.45
C GLU A 257 -11.23 7.08 -13.14
N THR A 258 -10.54 6.60 -14.19
CA THR A 258 -9.13 6.25 -14.14
C THR A 258 -8.27 7.47 -13.85
N ARG A 259 -7.02 7.24 -13.44
CA ARG A 259 -6.04 8.34 -13.28
C ARG A 259 -5.81 9.17 -14.55
N THR A 260 -6.09 8.59 -15.72
CA THR A 260 -6.02 9.22 -17.05
C THR A 260 -7.37 9.77 -17.55
N GLY A 261 -8.40 9.80 -16.70
CA GLY A 261 -9.70 10.40 -17.00
C GLY A 261 -10.67 9.50 -17.78
N LYS A 262 -10.37 8.20 -17.94
CA LYS A 262 -11.31 7.26 -18.58
C LYS A 262 -12.44 6.96 -17.59
N PRO A 263 -13.73 7.02 -17.97
CA PRO A 263 -14.83 6.74 -17.04
C PRO A 263 -14.76 5.32 -16.45
N VAL A 264 -15.05 5.20 -15.15
CA VAL A 264 -15.18 3.93 -14.43
C VAL A 264 -16.55 3.90 -13.76
N VAL A 265 -17.24 2.76 -13.85
CA VAL A 265 -18.50 2.58 -13.11
C VAL A 265 -18.16 2.52 -11.62
N ARG A 266 -18.68 3.48 -10.86
CA ARG A 266 -18.54 3.50 -9.41
C ARG A 266 -19.23 2.26 -8.81
N PRO A 267 -18.56 1.48 -7.95
CA PRO A 267 -19.19 0.35 -7.29
C PRO A 267 -20.24 0.86 -6.30
N ASP A 268 -21.41 0.26 -6.37
CA ASP A 268 -22.57 0.46 -5.49
C ASP A 268 -23.20 -0.93 -5.34
N PHE A 269 -22.53 -1.77 -4.56
CA PHE A 269 -22.87 -3.18 -4.39
C PHE A 269 -24.06 -3.35 -3.43
N ASP A 270 -24.29 -2.39 -2.53
CA ASP A 270 -25.45 -2.39 -1.63
C ASP A 270 -26.66 -1.61 -2.15
N GLY A 271 -26.50 -0.81 -3.21
CA GLY A 271 -27.58 -0.10 -3.90
C GLY A 271 -28.00 1.20 -3.20
N ASP A 272 -27.13 1.79 -2.38
CA ASP A 272 -27.40 3.03 -1.66
C ASP A 272 -27.14 4.31 -2.48
N GLY A 273 -26.62 4.16 -3.70
CA GLY A 273 -26.34 5.25 -4.64
C GLY A 273 -25.01 5.95 -4.40
N ARG A 274 -24.19 5.48 -3.46
CA ARG A 274 -22.88 6.01 -3.11
C ARG A 274 -21.83 4.92 -3.25
N THR A 275 -20.56 5.30 -3.07
CA THR A 275 -19.45 4.35 -3.02
C THR A 275 -18.74 4.51 -1.69
N SER A 276 -18.90 3.51 -0.83
CA SER A 276 -18.19 3.38 0.43
C SER A 276 -16.73 2.95 0.24
N TYR A 277 -15.90 3.10 1.29
CA TYR A 277 -14.54 2.58 1.26
C TYR A 277 -14.50 1.05 1.14
N ALA A 278 -15.45 0.34 1.73
CA ALA A 278 -15.59 -1.12 1.61
C ALA A 278 -15.85 -1.55 0.16
N GLU A 279 -16.69 -0.81 -0.58
CA GLU A 279 -16.95 -1.07 -2.00
C GLU A 279 -15.76 -0.68 -2.88
N ALA A 280 -15.07 0.41 -2.56
CA ALA A 280 -13.81 0.77 -3.21
C ALA A 280 -12.74 -0.32 -2.99
N PHE A 281 -12.64 -0.86 -1.77
CA PHE A 281 -11.75 -1.99 -1.46
C PHE A 281 -12.14 -3.26 -2.23
N ALA A 282 -13.43 -3.61 -2.28
CA ALA A 282 -13.92 -4.74 -3.07
C ALA A 282 -13.63 -4.56 -4.57
N HIS A 283 -13.76 -3.33 -5.09
CA HIS A 283 -13.37 -2.99 -6.45
C HIS A 283 -11.87 -3.24 -6.68
N VAL A 284 -10.98 -2.82 -5.77
CA VAL A 284 -9.54 -3.12 -5.88
C VAL A 284 -9.28 -4.61 -6.01
N LEU A 285 -9.94 -5.45 -5.21
CA LEU A 285 -9.76 -6.90 -5.27
C LEU A 285 -10.08 -7.47 -6.66
N LEU A 286 -11.06 -6.88 -7.35
CA LEU A 286 -11.56 -7.31 -8.66
C LEU A 286 -10.77 -6.72 -9.83
N SER A 287 -10.38 -5.45 -9.77
CA SER A 287 -9.79 -4.72 -10.90
C SER A 287 -8.27 -4.65 -10.88
N SER A 288 -7.63 -4.79 -9.71
CA SER A 288 -6.17 -4.72 -9.62
C SER A 288 -5.50 -5.96 -10.23
N ASP A 289 -4.55 -5.75 -11.13
CA ASP A 289 -3.69 -6.80 -11.70
C ASP A 289 -2.28 -6.84 -11.10
N THR A 290 -2.11 -6.29 -9.89
CA THR A 290 -0.82 -6.26 -9.20
C THR A 290 -0.56 -7.53 -8.37
N ILE A 291 0.66 -7.65 -7.82
CA ILE A 291 1.07 -8.73 -6.89
C ILE A 291 0.61 -8.51 -5.44
N ASP A 292 -0.28 -7.55 -5.24
CA ASP A 292 -0.73 -7.11 -3.92
C ASP A 292 -1.77 -8.08 -3.34
N ILE A 293 -1.78 -8.21 -2.01
CA ILE A 293 -2.82 -8.92 -1.26
C ILE A 293 -3.41 -7.93 -0.25
N PRO A 294 -4.34 -7.07 -0.68
CA PRO A 294 -4.86 -6.01 0.16
C PRO A 294 -5.54 -6.54 1.41
N THR A 295 -5.51 -5.77 2.49
CA THR A 295 -6.13 -6.13 3.76
C THR A 295 -6.64 -4.90 4.50
N THR A 296 -7.52 -5.11 5.48
CA THR A 296 -8.09 -4.06 6.32
C THR A 296 -7.80 -4.26 7.81
N THR A 297 -8.14 -3.26 8.62
CA THR A 297 -8.19 -3.37 10.07
C THR A 297 -9.22 -4.40 10.57
N SER A 298 -10.38 -4.53 9.92
CA SER A 298 -11.37 -5.56 10.27
C SER A 298 -10.85 -6.97 10.00
N ASP A 299 -10.17 -7.20 8.87
CA ASP A 299 -9.50 -8.48 8.58
C ASP A 299 -8.47 -8.83 9.68
N ARG A 300 -7.71 -7.82 10.12
CA ARG A 300 -6.69 -7.97 11.17
C ARG A 300 -7.28 -8.38 12.51
N LEU A 301 -8.36 -7.71 12.93
CA LEU A 301 -9.08 -8.04 14.18
C LEU A 301 -9.60 -9.47 14.15
N LEU A 302 -10.25 -9.84 13.04
CA LEU A 302 -10.86 -11.15 12.88
C LEU A 302 -9.84 -12.29 12.95
N ARG A 303 -8.62 -12.07 12.48
CA ARG A 303 -7.52 -13.04 12.58
C ARG A 303 -6.98 -13.25 13.99
N ASP A 304 -7.15 -12.28 14.89
CA ASP A 304 -6.70 -12.38 16.28
C ASP A 304 -7.78 -12.91 17.22
N HIS A 305 -9.02 -12.49 17.01
CA HIS A 305 -10.09 -12.68 17.99
C HIS A 305 -11.15 -13.72 17.57
N SER A 306 -11.10 -14.18 16.31
CA SER A 306 -11.98 -15.24 15.81
C SER A 306 -11.20 -16.49 15.43
N ARG A 307 -11.91 -17.56 15.10
CA ARG A 307 -11.33 -18.83 14.65
C ARG A 307 -12.29 -19.60 13.75
N PHE A 308 -11.73 -20.52 12.98
CA PHE A 308 -12.50 -21.54 12.25
C PHE A 308 -12.98 -22.63 13.21
N ALA A 309 -14.00 -23.37 12.79
CA ALA A 309 -14.39 -24.61 13.45
C ALA A 309 -13.24 -25.65 13.38
N LEU A 310 -13.03 -26.33 14.49
CA LEU A 310 -12.14 -27.48 14.63
C LEU A 310 -12.96 -28.77 14.72
N PRO A 311 -12.42 -29.94 14.32
CA PRO A 311 -13.13 -31.21 14.39
C PRO A 311 -13.65 -31.59 15.78
N GLU A 312 -12.97 -31.12 16.83
CA GLU A 312 -13.31 -31.35 18.24
C GLU A 312 -14.35 -30.36 18.80
N ASP A 313 -14.74 -29.32 18.05
CA ASP A 313 -15.76 -28.38 18.51
C ASP A 313 -17.13 -29.06 18.58
N ASP A 314 -17.92 -28.62 19.57
CA ASP A 314 -19.34 -28.98 19.65
C ASP A 314 -20.08 -28.41 18.42
N PRO A 315 -20.73 -29.26 17.59
CA PRO A 315 -21.50 -28.81 16.43
C PRO A 315 -22.57 -27.76 16.77
N ASP A 316 -23.10 -27.76 17.99
CA ASP A 316 -24.11 -26.81 18.44
C ASP A 316 -23.57 -25.37 18.59
N LEU A 317 -22.24 -25.19 18.63
CA LEU A 317 -21.61 -23.86 18.54
C LEU A 317 -21.81 -23.22 17.16
N GLY A 318 -22.09 -24.02 16.13
CA GLY A 318 -22.36 -23.55 14.78
C GLY A 318 -21.22 -22.76 14.13
N LEU A 319 -19.96 -23.01 14.53
CA LEU A 319 -18.80 -22.41 13.89
C LEU A 319 -18.65 -22.93 12.46
N LEU A 320 -18.33 -22.04 11.53
CA LEU A 320 -18.04 -22.40 10.15
C LEU A 320 -16.57 -22.87 10.02
N PRO A 321 -16.30 -23.98 9.33
CA PRO A 321 -14.93 -24.43 9.05
C PRO A 321 -14.28 -23.56 7.97
N GLN A 322 -12.95 -23.65 7.84
CA GLN A 322 -12.19 -22.86 6.86
C GLN A 322 -12.56 -23.20 5.40
N ASP A 323 -13.02 -24.41 5.13
CA ASP A 323 -13.54 -24.91 3.86
C ASP A 323 -15.07 -25.01 3.87
N ALA A 324 -15.75 -24.11 4.60
CA ALA A 324 -17.20 -24.02 4.62
C ALA A 324 -17.79 -24.03 3.20
N PRO A 325 -18.98 -24.66 3.01
CA PRO A 325 -19.68 -24.65 1.73
C PRO A 325 -19.86 -23.22 1.21
N TRP A 326 -19.62 -23.01 -0.08
CA TRP A 326 -19.66 -21.69 -0.70
C TRP A 326 -20.98 -20.93 -0.43
N SER A 327 -22.12 -21.63 -0.46
CA SER A 327 -23.42 -21.06 -0.13
C SER A 327 -23.51 -20.51 1.29
N ALA A 328 -22.88 -21.16 2.28
CA ALA A 328 -22.83 -20.69 3.66
C ALA A 328 -21.95 -19.44 3.79
N VAL A 329 -20.84 -19.38 3.05
CA VAL A 329 -19.97 -18.19 3.00
C VAL A 329 -20.72 -17.02 2.38
N LEU A 330 -21.38 -17.21 1.24
CA LEU A 330 -22.18 -16.15 0.62
C LEU A 330 -23.35 -15.71 1.50
N ALA A 331 -24.02 -16.63 2.22
CA ALA A 331 -25.10 -16.25 3.13
C ALA A 331 -24.63 -15.32 4.26
N ALA A 332 -23.38 -15.47 4.72
CA ALA A 332 -22.79 -14.66 5.76
C ALA A 332 -22.15 -13.35 5.26
N ALA A 333 -21.91 -13.23 3.94
CA ALA A 333 -21.25 -12.08 3.35
C ALA A 333 -22.18 -10.86 3.21
N ASP A 334 -21.64 -9.67 3.48
CA ASP A 334 -22.27 -8.39 3.10
C ASP A 334 -22.23 -8.18 1.57
N PRO A 335 -22.93 -7.18 1.00
CA PRO A 335 -22.98 -6.98 -0.44
C PRO A 335 -21.62 -6.76 -1.12
N ALA A 336 -20.74 -5.95 -0.54
CA ALA A 336 -19.40 -5.71 -1.09
C ALA A 336 -18.52 -6.97 -1.04
N GLN A 337 -18.63 -7.75 0.05
CA GLN A 337 -17.97 -9.04 0.20
C GLN A 337 -18.48 -10.06 -0.82
N LYS A 338 -19.80 -10.14 -1.04
CA LYS A 338 -20.40 -11.00 -2.06
C LYS A 338 -19.87 -10.67 -3.45
N ALA A 339 -19.88 -9.38 -3.82
CA ALA A 339 -19.37 -8.93 -5.10
C ALA A 339 -17.90 -9.32 -5.31
N ALA A 340 -17.04 -9.12 -4.30
CA ALA A 340 -15.63 -9.54 -4.35
C ALA A 340 -15.48 -11.06 -4.47
N LEU A 341 -16.22 -11.83 -3.68
CA LEU A 341 -16.18 -13.30 -3.68
C LEU A 341 -16.63 -13.88 -5.02
N GLU A 342 -17.79 -13.45 -5.53
CA GLU A 342 -18.34 -13.93 -6.78
C GLU A 342 -17.50 -13.49 -7.98
N GLY A 343 -17.07 -12.23 -8.01
CA GLY A 343 -16.24 -11.72 -9.10
C GLY A 343 -14.86 -12.39 -9.16
N LEU A 344 -14.19 -12.61 -8.01
CA LEU A 344 -12.94 -13.36 -7.97
C LEU A 344 -13.13 -14.82 -8.36
N SER A 345 -14.22 -15.45 -7.92
CA SER A 345 -14.59 -16.81 -8.32
C SER A 345 -14.76 -16.92 -9.83
N GLN A 346 -15.41 -15.92 -10.46
CA GLN A 346 -15.60 -15.86 -11.90
C GLN A 346 -14.26 -15.66 -12.64
N ILE A 347 -13.42 -14.73 -12.19
CA ILE A 347 -12.09 -14.47 -12.76
C ILE A 347 -11.22 -15.75 -12.73
N LEU A 348 -11.32 -16.54 -11.67
CA LEU A 348 -10.55 -17.75 -11.46
C LEU A 348 -11.20 -19.01 -12.08
N GLY A 349 -12.41 -18.89 -12.66
CA GLY A 349 -13.14 -20.04 -13.22
C GLY A 349 -13.52 -21.09 -12.18
N LEU A 350 -13.83 -20.66 -10.94
CA LEU A 350 -14.24 -21.54 -9.84
C LEU A 350 -15.76 -21.56 -9.70
N ASP A 351 -16.31 -22.77 -9.53
CA ASP A 351 -17.72 -23.06 -9.36
C ASP A 351 -17.96 -24.18 -8.32
N GLY A 352 -19.22 -24.43 -7.97
CA GLY A 352 -19.61 -25.46 -6.98
C GLY A 352 -19.55 -25.00 -5.52
N GLU A 353 -19.81 -25.91 -4.59
CA GLU A 353 -19.74 -25.65 -3.14
C GLU A 353 -18.32 -25.75 -2.58
N ASP A 354 -17.40 -26.42 -3.29
CA ASP A 354 -16.03 -26.74 -2.88
C ASP A 354 -14.97 -25.73 -3.39
N ARG A 355 -15.41 -24.56 -3.87
CA ARG A 355 -14.55 -23.52 -4.48
C ARG A 355 -13.35 -23.15 -3.62
N LEU A 356 -13.53 -23.06 -2.29
CA LEU A 356 -12.44 -22.72 -1.37
C LEU A 356 -11.37 -23.81 -1.31
N ALA A 357 -11.77 -25.08 -1.29
CA ALA A 357 -10.83 -26.20 -1.33
C ALA A 357 -10.05 -26.22 -2.65
N ARG A 358 -10.75 -26.06 -3.78
CA ARG A 358 -10.15 -25.97 -5.12
C ARG A 358 -9.20 -24.78 -5.25
N ALA A 359 -9.58 -23.60 -4.75
CA ALA A 359 -8.75 -22.40 -4.75
C ALA A 359 -7.44 -22.63 -3.97
N ARG A 360 -7.50 -23.26 -2.79
CA ARG A 360 -6.30 -23.61 -2.01
C ARG A 360 -5.41 -24.59 -2.74
N GLU A 361 -6.00 -25.60 -3.40
CA GLU A 361 -5.26 -26.56 -4.20
C GLU A 361 -4.52 -25.88 -5.36
N GLN A 362 -5.21 -25.03 -6.14
CA GLN A 362 -4.60 -24.30 -7.25
C GLN A 362 -3.50 -23.35 -6.78
N ALA A 363 -3.73 -22.60 -5.70
CA ALA A 363 -2.70 -21.75 -5.10
C ALA A 363 -1.45 -22.54 -4.69
N ARG A 364 -1.61 -23.75 -4.13
CA ARG A 364 -0.48 -24.65 -3.78
C ARG A 364 0.27 -25.14 -5.01
N ARG A 365 -0.43 -25.40 -6.11
CA ARG A 365 0.18 -25.87 -7.37
C ARG A 365 1.05 -24.78 -8.02
N ILE A 366 0.61 -23.51 -7.96
CA ILE A 366 1.34 -22.39 -8.57
C ILE A 366 2.63 -22.08 -7.79
N ASP A 367 2.58 -22.04 -6.46
CA ASP A 367 3.78 -21.88 -5.63
C ASP A 367 3.75 -22.79 -4.39
N PRO A 368 4.34 -23.99 -4.49
CA PRO A 368 4.40 -24.95 -3.38
C PRO A 368 5.27 -24.47 -2.20
N ARG A 369 6.23 -23.55 -2.44
CA ARG A 369 7.19 -23.10 -1.42
C ARG A 369 6.64 -21.96 -0.56
N ARG A 370 5.71 -21.16 -1.09
CA ARG A 370 5.10 -20.02 -0.37
C ARG A 370 3.95 -20.38 0.57
N ASN A 371 3.38 -21.59 0.50
CA ASN A 371 2.23 -21.97 1.34
C ASN A 371 2.60 -22.67 2.67
N ASN A 372 3.88 -22.99 2.90
CA ASN A 372 4.34 -23.63 4.14
C ASN A 372 4.33 -22.71 5.38
N GLY A 373 4.04 -21.42 5.20
CA GLY A 373 3.94 -20.43 6.29
C GLY A 373 2.51 -20.04 6.69
N ARG A 374 1.48 -20.53 5.99
CA ARG A 374 0.07 -20.27 6.29
C ARG A 374 -0.54 -21.53 6.89
N GLY A 375 -0.76 -21.56 8.21
CA GLY A 375 -1.58 -22.63 8.83
C GLY A 375 -0.94 -23.49 9.92
N ARG A 376 -0.03 -22.94 10.73
CA ARG A 376 0.01 -23.28 12.16
C ARG A 376 -0.05 -21.99 12.97
N GLY A 377 -1.13 -21.24 12.78
CA GLY A 377 -1.63 -20.40 13.86
C GLY A 377 -1.81 -21.29 15.09
N ARG A 378 -1.30 -20.83 16.23
CA ARG A 378 -1.16 -21.60 17.47
C ARG A 378 -2.51 -22.17 17.93
N ASN A 379 -2.77 -23.45 17.65
CA ASN A 379 -3.71 -24.28 18.43
C ASN A 379 -3.08 -24.65 19.77
N ARG A 380 -2.74 -23.68 20.63
CA ARG A 380 -2.34 -24.00 22.00
C ARG A 380 -2.59 -22.85 22.98
N PRO A 381 -3.28 -23.10 24.11
CA PRO A 381 -3.45 -22.10 25.15
C PRO A 381 -2.09 -21.71 25.75
N ALA A 382 -1.97 -20.43 26.08
CA ALA A 382 -0.81 -19.83 26.71
C ALA A 382 -0.48 -20.53 28.04
N ASN A 383 0.59 -21.34 28.06
CA ASN A 383 1.40 -21.63 29.24
C ASN A 383 2.56 -22.58 28.91
N ARG A 384 3.79 -22.04 28.74
CA ARG A 384 5.05 -22.51 29.38
C ARG A 384 6.32 -21.81 28.84
N PRO A 385 7.42 -21.79 29.65
CA PRO A 385 8.47 -20.77 29.59
C PRO A 385 9.61 -21.08 28.61
N ASP A 386 10.41 -20.03 28.40
CA ASP A 386 11.60 -19.86 27.56
C ASP A 386 12.49 -21.08 27.36
N ALA A 387 12.97 -21.22 26.12
CA ALA A 387 14.12 -22.04 25.78
C ALA A 387 15.20 -21.19 25.09
N ALA A 388 16.22 -20.88 25.88
CA ALA A 388 17.65 -20.70 25.59
C ALA A 388 18.09 -19.97 24.31
N GLN A 389 18.70 -18.82 24.57
CA GLN A 389 19.55 -17.98 23.72
C GLN A 389 20.54 -18.77 22.84
N ALA A 390 20.56 -18.45 21.56
CA ALA A 390 21.74 -18.53 20.72
C ALA A 390 22.18 -17.08 20.41
N ASP A 391 23.50 -16.82 20.48
CA ASP A 391 24.07 -15.49 20.29
C ASP A 391 23.59 -14.82 18.99
N PRO A 392 23.15 -13.56 19.03
CA PRO A 392 22.72 -12.85 17.83
C PRO A 392 23.93 -12.57 16.93
N PRO A 393 23.83 -12.78 15.61
CA PRO A 393 24.87 -12.37 14.68
C PRO A 393 25.05 -10.83 14.71
N PRO A 394 26.22 -10.31 14.31
CA PRO A 394 26.50 -8.89 14.38
C PRO A 394 25.48 -8.06 13.59
N ARG A 395 25.00 -6.98 14.23
CA ARG A 395 24.01 -6.04 13.72
C ARG A 395 24.41 -5.52 12.33
N ARG A 396 23.63 -5.86 11.31
CA ARG A 396 23.58 -5.12 10.05
C ARG A 396 22.58 -3.97 10.20
N GLU A 397 22.97 -2.76 9.84
CA GLU A 397 22.02 -1.68 9.61
C GLU A 397 21.04 -2.13 8.52
N TYR A 398 19.79 -2.39 8.89
CA TYR A 398 18.72 -2.67 7.96
C TYR A 398 18.31 -1.34 7.31
N THR A 399 18.91 -1.02 6.16
CA THR A 399 18.33 -0.03 5.26
C THR A 399 17.11 -0.67 4.60
N ALA A 400 15.94 -0.12 4.90
CA ALA A 400 14.70 -0.47 4.23
C ALA A 400 14.86 -0.14 2.74
N GLN A 401 14.76 -1.18 1.91
CA GLN A 401 15.07 -1.14 0.47
C GLN A 401 16.48 -0.60 0.19
N ALA A 402 17.49 -1.42 0.52
CA ALA A 402 18.62 -1.51 -0.40
C ALA A 402 18.07 -1.81 -1.81
N PRO A 403 18.77 -1.41 -2.89
CA PRO A 403 18.42 -1.89 -4.23
C PRO A 403 18.38 -3.43 -4.22
N PRO A 404 18.03 -4.12 -5.32
CA PRO A 404 18.43 -5.51 -5.48
C PRO A 404 19.98 -5.62 -5.57
N THR A 405 20.70 -5.23 -4.51
CA THR A 405 22.08 -5.59 -4.22
C THR A 405 22.03 -6.79 -3.30
N GLY A 406 21.62 -7.93 -3.85
CA GLY A 406 21.87 -9.21 -3.22
C GLY A 406 23.39 -9.38 -2.98
N PRO A 407 23.81 -9.93 -1.84
CA PRO A 407 25.22 -10.14 -1.56
C PRO A 407 25.72 -11.29 -2.45
N ASN A 408 26.80 -11.05 -3.18
CA ASN A 408 27.51 -12.06 -3.98
C ASN A 408 26.70 -12.75 -5.08
N ALA A 409 26.29 -11.98 -6.09
CA ALA A 409 26.76 -12.33 -7.41
C ALA A 409 27.94 -11.41 -7.71
N ALA A 410 29.16 -11.95 -7.72
CA ALA A 410 30.12 -11.48 -8.69
C ALA A 410 29.43 -11.64 -10.06
N ARG A 411 28.63 -10.65 -10.47
CA ARG A 411 28.04 -10.59 -11.80
C ARG A 411 29.26 -10.62 -12.69
N ARG A 412 29.56 -11.80 -13.27
CA ARG A 412 30.60 -11.93 -14.28
C ARG A 412 30.32 -10.82 -15.27
N SER A 413 31.19 -9.81 -15.30
CA SER A 413 31.14 -8.74 -16.29
C SER A 413 30.90 -9.41 -17.62
N ASN A 414 29.76 -9.13 -18.26
CA ASN A 414 29.47 -9.69 -19.57
C ASN A 414 30.70 -9.39 -20.45
N PRO A 415 31.40 -10.40 -21.03
CA PRO A 415 32.60 -10.13 -21.80
C PRO A 415 32.39 -9.11 -22.93
N ALA A 416 31.16 -9.03 -23.47
CA ALA A 416 30.75 -8.00 -24.41
C ALA A 416 30.84 -6.58 -23.83
N VAL A 417 30.39 -6.37 -22.57
CA VAL A 417 30.47 -5.08 -21.86
C VAL A 417 31.93 -4.65 -21.70
N GLY A 418 32.82 -5.57 -21.35
CA GLY A 418 34.26 -5.28 -21.24
C GLY A 418 34.89 -4.87 -22.57
N ARG A 419 34.54 -5.54 -23.68
CA ARG A 419 35.03 -5.19 -25.02
C ARG A 419 34.49 -3.84 -25.52
N LEU A 420 33.20 -3.59 -25.31
CA LEU A 420 32.59 -2.29 -25.62
C LEU A 420 33.24 -1.15 -24.82
N ARG A 421 33.56 -1.39 -23.54
CA ARG A 421 34.27 -0.41 -22.72
C ARG A 421 35.68 -0.14 -23.25
N ALA A 422 36.41 -1.18 -23.66
CA ALA A 422 37.74 -1.01 -24.25
C ALA A 422 37.67 -0.23 -25.57
N ALA A 423 36.70 -0.55 -26.44
CA ALA A 423 36.47 0.16 -27.69
C ALA A 423 36.11 1.65 -27.47
N LEU A 424 35.30 1.96 -26.43
CA LEU A 424 35.07 3.35 -26.03
C LEU A 424 36.34 4.02 -25.53
N ALA A 425 37.16 3.34 -24.73
CA ALA A 425 38.41 3.89 -24.19
C ALA A 425 39.42 4.27 -25.30
N GLU A 426 39.44 3.54 -26.41
CA GLU A 426 40.32 3.83 -27.56
C GLU A 426 39.96 5.15 -28.26
N ARG A 427 38.68 5.51 -28.28
CA ARG A 427 38.17 6.66 -29.04
C ARG A 427 37.78 7.86 -28.17
N TRP A 428 37.32 7.60 -26.96
CA TRP A 428 36.92 8.58 -25.95
C TRP A 428 37.41 8.12 -24.56
N PRO A 429 38.72 8.15 -24.30
CA PRO A 429 39.30 7.71 -23.03
C PRO A 429 38.67 8.44 -21.82
N GLU A 430 38.28 9.70 -21.99
CA GLU A 430 37.64 10.54 -20.98
C GLU A 430 36.34 9.92 -20.44
N LEU A 431 35.56 9.24 -21.29
CA LEU A 431 34.29 8.59 -20.86
C LEU A 431 34.53 7.47 -19.84
N THR A 432 35.73 6.88 -19.82
CA THR A 432 36.06 5.76 -18.94
C THR A 432 36.66 6.18 -17.61
N VAL A 433 36.96 7.46 -17.45
CA VAL A 433 37.47 8.07 -16.23
C VAL A 433 36.28 8.63 -15.43
N PRO A 434 36.01 8.09 -14.21
CA PRO A 434 34.93 8.61 -13.38
C PRO A 434 35.07 10.11 -13.13
N LEU A 435 33.98 10.86 -13.33
CA LEU A 435 33.87 12.31 -13.06
C LEU A 435 34.85 13.19 -13.88
N HIS A 436 35.31 12.73 -15.04
CA HIS A 436 36.17 13.53 -15.90
C HIS A 436 35.42 14.78 -16.42
N PRO A 437 36.01 15.99 -16.32
CA PRO A 437 35.30 17.26 -16.58
C PRO A 437 34.82 17.44 -18.02
N GLU A 438 35.45 16.78 -18.98
CA GLU A 438 35.05 16.83 -20.40
C GLU A 438 33.86 15.93 -20.73
N VAL A 439 33.48 14.99 -19.86
CA VAL A 439 32.41 14.00 -20.14
C VAL A 439 31.08 14.68 -20.48
N PRO A 440 30.60 15.69 -19.72
CA PRO A 440 29.36 16.39 -20.07
C PRO A 440 29.39 17.00 -21.47
N ARG A 441 30.52 17.63 -21.86
CA ARG A 441 30.69 18.23 -23.18
C ARG A 441 30.73 17.16 -24.28
N ILE A 442 31.51 16.09 -24.09
CA ILE A 442 31.61 14.98 -25.05
C ILE A 442 30.25 14.33 -25.28
N VAL A 443 29.49 14.03 -24.22
CA VAL A 443 28.15 13.44 -24.35
C VAL A 443 27.19 14.41 -25.04
N ALA A 444 27.24 15.70 -24.72
CA ALA A 444 26.37 16.70 -25.34
C ALA A 444 26.66 16.93 -26.83
N GLU A 445 27.94 17.00 -27.22
CA GLU A 445 28.34 17.35 -28.59
C GLU A 445 28.51 16.14 -29.51
N GLN A 446 28.77 14.95 -28.95
CA GLN A 446 29.15 13.75 -29.71
C GLN A 446 28.24 12.54 -29.49
N SER A 447 27.06 12.73 -28.85
CA SER A 447 26.07 11.67 -28.62
C SER A 447 25.78 10.82 -29.87
N ASP A 448 25.56 11.45 -31.02
CA ASP A 448 25.29 10.77 -32.29
C ASP A 448 26.49 9.97 -32.82
N ALA A 449 27.70 10.43 -32.56
CA ALA A 449 28.92 9.71 -32.97
C ALA A 449 29.14 8.49 -32.07
N ILE A 450 28.92 8.64 -30.77
CA ILE A 450 29.01 7.56 -29.78
C ILE A 450 27.95 6.51 -30.06
N ARG A 451 26.69 6.91 -30.28
CA ARG A 451 25.59 5.99 -30.62
C ARG A 451 25.91 5.15 -31.85
N ARG A 452 26.27 5.78 -32.96
CA ARG A 452 26.64 5.08 -34.21
C ARG A 452 27.84 4.16 -34.04
N PHE A 453 28.83 4.58 -33.23
CA PHE A 453 29.99 3.75 -32.92
C PHE A 453 29.61 2.49 -32.15
N LEU A 454 28.77 2.62 -31.12
CA LEU A 454 28.28 1.50 -30.35
C LEU A 454 27.41 0.56 -31.20
N GLU A 455 26.46 1.10 -31.96
CA GLU A 455 25.57 0.30 -32.83
C GLU A 455 26.31 -0.48 -33.91
N ALA A 456 27.43 0.05 -34.42
CA ALA A 456 28.27 -0.64 -35.39
C ALA A 456 29.17 -1.72 -34.76
N HIS A 457 29.33 -1.76 -33.43
CA HIS A 457 30.21 -2.69 -32.75
C HIS A 457 29.60 -4.10 -32.69
N PRO A 458 30.31 -5.18 -33.07
CA PRO A 458 29.77 -6.55 -33.15
C PRO A 458 29.17 -7.09 -31.83
N ASP A 459 29.65 -6.61 -30.69
CA ASP A 459 29.15 -7.01 -29.37
C ASP A 459 27.94 -6.21 -28.85
N TYR A 460 27.57 -5.11 -29.52
CA TYR A 460 26.44 -4.27 -29.07
C TYR A 460 25.08 -5.00 -29.10
N PRO A 461 24.77 -5.86 -30.09
CA PRO A 461 23.56 -6.67 -30.05
C PRO A 461 23.40 -7.51 -28.77
N ALA A 462 24.51 -7.95 -28.16
CA ALA A 462 24.49 -8.75 -26.93
C ALA A 462 23.99 -7.99 -25.69
N ILE A 463 23.97 -6.66 -25.74
CA ILE A 463 23.40 -5.80 -24.68
C ILE A 463 22.12 -5.07 -25.11
N SER A 464 21.87 -4.93 -26.41
CA SER A 464 20.72 -4.20 -26.97
C SER A 464 19.36 -4.65 -26.41
N GLY A 465 19.16 -5.95 -26.17
CA GLY A 465 17.94 -6.47 -25.56
C GLY A 465 17.71 -6.01 -24.12
N ARG A 466 18.76 -5.63 -23.37
CA ARG A 466 18.62 -5.00 -22.05
C ARG A 466 18.24 -3.53 -22.14
N LEU A 467 18.66 -2.87 -23.23
CA LEU A 467 18.44 -1.44 -23.47
C LEU A 467 17.04 -1.13 -24.00
N SER A 468 16.39 -2.10 -24.64
CA SER A 468 15.01 -2.02 -25.08
C SER A 468 14.08 -2.56 -23.98
N ARG A 469 13.70 -1.72 -23.02
CA ARG A 469 12.72 -2.10 -22.00
C ARG A 469 11.32 -1.78 -22.51
N ARG A 470 10.81 -2.55 -23.47
CA ARG A 470 9.36 -2.72 -23.46
C ARG A 470 9.11 -3.61 -22.25
N PRO A 471 8.35 -3.21 -21.22
CA PRO A 471 7.83 -4.18 -20.27
C PRO A 471 7.30 -5.33 -21.11
N ALA A 472 7.70 -6.56 -20.80
CA ALA A 472 6.99 -7.69 -21.41
C ALA A 472 5.50 -7.39 -21.22
N PRO A 473 4.65 -7.64 -22.22
CA PRO A 473 3.20 -7.59 -22.00
C PRO A 473 2.92 -8.30 -20.68
N LEU A 474 1.98 -7.77 -19.89
CA LEU A 474 1.50 -8.38 -18.65
C LEU A 474 0.93 -9.77 -19.02
N GLY A 475 1.80 -10.73 -19.30
CA GLY A 475 1.46 -12.10 -19.63
C GLY A 475 1.15 -12.85 -18.36
N ASP A 476 0.89 -14.14 -18.49
CA ASP A 476 0.59 -15.05 -17.38
C ASP A 476 1.76 -15.11 -16.37
N ASP A 477 1.85 -14.13 -15.49
CA ASP A 477 2.74 -14.11 -14.33
C ASP A 477 2.13 -15.04 -13.27
N PRO A 478 2.78 -16.17 -12.95
CA PRO A 478 2.27 -17.10 -11.95
C PRO A 478 2.04 -16.42 -10.59
N GLU A 479 2.81 -15.39 -10.24
CA GLU A 479 2.60 -14.66 -8.99
C GLU A 479 1.28 -13.88 -9.01
N ARG A 480 0.94 -13.21 -10.12
CA ARG A 480 -0.34 -12.49 -10.26
C ARG A 480 -1.54 -13.42 -10.20
N THR A 481 -1.44 -14.56 -10.87
CA THR A 481 -2.48 -15.59 -10.78
C THR A 481 -2.60 -16.12 -9.35
N TRP A 482 -1.47 -16.39 -8.70
CA TRP A 482 -1.45 -16.86 -7.30
C TRP A 482 -2.08 -15.86 -6.33
N VAL A 483 -1.80 -14.55 -6.45
CA VAL A 483 -2.40 -13.55 -5.56
C VAL A 483 -3.91 -13.40 -5.76
N LYS A 484 -4.45 -13.61 -6.97
CA LYS A 484 -5.91 -13.64 -7.18
C LYS A 484 -6.55 -14.76 -6.38
N TYR A 485 -5.95 -15.96 -6.35
CA TYR A 485 -6.38 -17.03 -5.43
C TYR A 485 -6.24 -16.62 -3.96
N GLN A 486 -5.15 -15.94 -3.58
CA GLN A 486 -5.01 -15.47 -2.20
C GLN A 486 -6.09 -14.45 -1.83
N ARG A 487 -6.40 -13.47 -2.69
CA ARG A 487 -7.45 -12.48 -2.44
C ARG A 487 -8.81 -13.14 -2.21
N LEU A 488 -9.16 -14.17 -3.02
CA LEU A 488 -10.39 -14.94 -2.84
C LEU A 488 -10.42 -15.64 -1.47
N LEU A 489 -9.32 -16.31 -1.13
CA LEU A 489 -9.21 -17.05 0.13
C LEU A 489 -9.22 -16.13 1.35
N GLU A 490 -8.49 -15.02 1.31
CA GLU A 490 -8.45 -14.03 2.39
C GLU A 490 -9.83 -13.39 2.61
N ARG A 491 -10.56 -13.07 1.53
CA ARG A 491 -11.93 -12.54 1.64
C ARG A 491 -12.88 -13.57 2.22
N ALA A 492 -12.83 -14.82 1.77
CA ALA A 492 -13.67 -15.89 2.29
C ALA A 492 -13.38 -16.20 3.77
N ASP A 493 -12.10 -16.30 4.12
CA ASP A 493 -11.65 -16.47 5.50
C ASP A 493 -12.18 -15.33 6.38
N THR A 494 -12.15 -14.08 5.90
CA THR A 494 -12.69 -12.93 6.65
C THR A 494 -14.20 -13.05 6.89
N VAL A 495 -14.97 -13.41 5.87
CA VAL A 495 -16.42 -13.62 6.01
C VAL A 495 -16.72 -14.72 7.04
N ILE A 496 -16.01 -15.84 6.96
CA ILE A 496 -16.16 -16.97 7.88
C ILE A 496 -15.81 -16.55 9.31
N LEU A 497 -14.67 -15.88 9.50
CA LEU A 497 -14.22 -15.40 10.81
C LEU A 497 -15.20 -14.38 11.39
N ALA A 498 -15.77 -13.48 10.57
CA ALA A 498 -16.78 -12.53 11.01
C ALA A 498 -18.07 -13.24 11.48
N ALA A 499 -18.53 -14.25 10.74
CA ALA A 499 -19.69 -15.06 11.12
C ALA A 499 -19.45 -15.89 12.40
N ASN A 500 -18.19 -16.22 12.69
CA ASN A 500 -17.79 -17.00 13.85
C ASN A 500 -17.56 -16.16 15.11
N LEU A 501 -17.10 -14.90 14.99
CA LEU A 501 -16.73 -14.07 16.14
C LEU A 501 -17.84 -13.94 17.22
N PRO A 502 -19.13 -13.76 16.89
CA PRO A 502 -20.19 -13.71 17.91
C PRO A 502 -20.33 -15.01 18.74
N LYS A 503 -19.80 -16.13 18.25
CA LYS A 503 -19.88 -17.46 18.85
C LYS A 503 -18.63 -17.81 19.67
N THR A 504 -17.57 -17.01 19.62
CA THR A 504 -16.31 -17.26 20.34
C THR A 504 -16.29 -16.68 21.76
N GLY A 505 -17.31 -15.89 22.14
CA GLY A 505 -17.44 -15.34 23.49
C GLY A 505 -16.59 -14.09 23.77
N ASP A 506 -16.19 -13.35 22.73
CA ASP A 506 -15.43 -12.08 22.85
C ASP A 506 -16.32 -10.86 22.50
N PRO A 507 -17.11 -10.34 23.47
CA PRO A 507 -18.02 -9.21 23.23
C PRO A 507 -17.28 -7.89 22.97
N GLU A 508 -16.06 -7.74 23.49
CA GLU A 508 -15.24 -6.55 23.27
C GLU A 508 -14.79 -6.48 21.81
N ALA A 509 -14.19 -7.57 21.30
CA ALA A 509 -13.79 -7.64 19.90
C ALA A 509 -14.98 -7.50 18.94
N LEU A 510 -16.14 -8.05 19.29
CA LEU A 510 -17.37 -7.87 18.50
C LEU A 510 -17.81 -6.39 18.46
N GLY A 511 -17.70 -5.68 19.58
CA GLY A 511 -17.97 -4.24 19.65
C GLY A 511 -17.01 -3.42 18.79
N VAL A 512 -15.72 -3.74 18.82
CA VAL A 512 -14.69 -3.09 17.99
C VAL A 512 -14.92 -3.39 16.51
N LEU A 513 -15.19 -4.65 16.15
CA LEU A 513 -15.49 -5.04 14.76
C LEU A 513 -16.65 -4.23 14.18
N ARG A 514 -17.74 -4.06 14.95
CA ARG A 514 -18.89 -3.26 14.50
C ARG A 514 -18.50 -1.81 14.19
N ARG A 515 -17.67 -1.19 15.04
CA ARG A 515 -17.16 0.18 14.80
C ARG A 515 -16.26 0.24 13.58
N LEU A 516 -15.39 -0.76 13.37
CA LEU A 516 -14.54 -0.84 12.18
C LEU A 516 -15.38 -0.96 10.90
N LEU A 517 -16.38 -1.85 10.88
CA LEU A 517 -17.27 -2.00 9.73
C LEU A 517 -18.10 -0.73 9.47
N GLU A 518 -18.50 -0.01 10.51
CA GLU A 518 -19.15 1.30 10.35
C GLU A 518 -18.21 2.30 9.69
N LEU A 519 -16.95 2.40 10.13
CA LEU A 519 -15.96 3.29 9.50
C LEU A 519 -15.62 2.87 8.07
N GLU A 520 -15.46 1.57 7.82
CA GLU A 520 -15.14 1.01 6.50
C GLU A 520 -16.30 1.18 5.50
N SER A 521 -17.55 1.29 5.97
CA SER A 521 -18.73 1.57 5.13
C SER A 521 -18.99 3.06 4.86
N ARG A 522 -18.16 3.97 5.40
CA ARG A 522 -18.30 5.41 5.12
C ARG A 522 -17.80 5.79 3.74
N THR A 523 -18.17 6.99 3.33
CA THR A 523 -17.77 7.63 2.07
C THR A 523 -16.75 8.74 2.33
N LEU A 524 -15.90 9.03 1.33
CA LEU A 524 -14.91 10.12 1.41
C LEU A 524 -15.56 11.50 1.47
N ALA A 525 -16.57 11.72 0.61
CA ALA A 525 -17.44 12.87 0.71
C ALA A 525 -18.60 12.54 1.66
N PRO A 526 -18.77 13.22 2.81
CA PRO A 526 -20.05 13.21 3.51
C PRO A 526 -21.12 13.65 2.50
N GLY A 527 -22.20 12.88 2.38
CA GLY A 527 -23.14 12.97 1.25
C GLY A 527 -23.58 14.39 0.92
N SER A 528 -23.44 14.76 -0.36
CA SER A 528 -24.09 15.90 -0.99
C SER A 528 -25.59 15.70 -1.16
#